data_AF-A0A6G9D2T0-F1
#
_entry.id   AF-A0A6G9D2T0-F1
#
_cell.length_a   1.000
_cell.length_b   1.000
_cell.length_c   1.000
_cell.angle_alpha   90.00
_cell.angle_beta   90.00
_cell.angle_gamma   90.00
#
_symmetry.space_group_name_H-M   'P 1'
#
loop_
_entity.id
_entity.type
_entity.pdbx_description
1 polymer ?
#
loop_
_entity_poly.entity_id
_entity_poly.type
_entity_poly.pdbx_seq_one_letter_code
_entity_poly.pdbx_strand_id
1 'polypeptide(L)'
;MADSDAQPTDPIAVGSRVAVRTSGSRSRDTKPQVGIVVEDFADTVIDDTDLGRDWAPVKRWAIALDDSRLVFAAEGGLELA
;
A
#
# COMPACT_ATOMS: atom_id res chain seq x y z
N MET A 1 -28.09 -19.53 13.13
CA MET A 1 -27.52 -18.18 13.26
C MET A 1 -26.90 -17.87 11.92
N ALA A 2 -27.49 -16.93 11.17
CA ALA A 2 -27.09 -16.62 9.80
C ALA A 2 -26.14 -15.42 9.76
N ASP A 3 -25.14 -15.55 8.88
CA ASP A 3 -24.29 -14.56 8.23
C ASP A 3 -23.51 -13.54 9.07
N SER A 4 -22.20 -13.76 9.11
CA SER A 4 -21.26 -12.69 8.85
C SER A 4 -20.31 -13.21 7.79
N ASP A 5 -20.78 -13.09 6.54
CA ASP A 5 -19.97 -13.14 5.34
C ASP A 5 -18.90 -12.04 5.49
N ALA A 6 -17.78 -12.39 6.11
CA ALA A 6 -16.56 -11.60 6.01
C ALA A 6 -16.12 -11.78 4.56
N GLN A 7 -16.71 -10.95 3.69
CA GLN A 7 -16.38 -10.88 2.29
C GLN A 7 -14.86 -10.92 2.19
N PRO A 8 -14.26 -11.91 1.50
CA PRO A 8 -12.82 -11.97 1.35
C PRO A 8 -12.42 -10.59 0.82
N THR A 9 -11.70 -9.81 1.63
CA THR A 9 -11.05 -8.61 1.10
C THR A 9 -10.08 -9.15 0.08
N ASP A 10 -10.41 -8.98 -1.20
CA ASP A 10 -9.58 -9.48 -2.29
C ASP A 10 -8.14 -9.06 -2.00
N PRO A 11 -7.19 -10.01 -1.94
CA PRO A 11 -5.83 -9.69 -1.57
C PRO A 11 -5.25 -8.75 -2.63
N ILE A 12 -4.58 -7.68 -2.18
CA ILE A 12 -3.83 -6.80 -3.08
C ILE A 12 -2.74 -7.64 -3.75
N ALA A 13 -2.66 -7.54 -5.08
CA ALA A 13 -1.68 -8.24 -5.89
C ALA A 13 -1.17 -7.33 -7.02
N VAL A 14 -0.16 -7.78 -7.75
CA VAL A 14 0.28 -7.10 -8.98
C VAL A 14 -0.90 -7.01 -9.97
N GLY A 15 -1.12 -5.82 -10.51
CA GLY A 15 -2.27 -5.50 -11.36
C GLY A 15 -3.50 -4.95 -10.61
N SER A 16 -3.55 -5.03 -9.28
CA SER A 16 -4.64 -4.46 -8.50
C SER A 16 -4.70 -2.93 -8.64
N ARG A 17 -5.92 -2.42 -8.80
CA ARG A 17 -6.23 -0.99 -8.73
C ARG A 17 -6.33 -0.57 -7.27
N VAL A 18 -5.52 0.39 -6.85
CA VAL A 18 -5.43 0.79 -5.44
C VAL A 18 -5.45 2.30 -5.27
N ALA A 19 -6.09 2.75 -4.19
CA ALA A 19 -5.98 4.09 -3.66
C ALA A 19 -4.90 4.12 -2.57
N VAL A 20 -3.94 5.04 -2.71
CA VAL A 20 -2.80 5.20 -1.82
C VAL A 20 -2.99 6.43 -0.95
N ARG A 21 -2.86 6.26 0.37
CA ARG A 21 -2.80 7.36 1.33
C ARG A 21 -1.36 7.57 1.78
N THR A 22 -0.68 8.57 1.22
CA THR A 22 0.70 8.90 1.62
C THR A 22 0.71 9.76 2.87
N SER A 23 1.08 9.19 4.02
CA SER A 23 1.17 9.86 5.33
C SER A 23 2.24 10.96 5.43
N GLY A 24 3.04 11.19 4.38
CA GLY A 24 4.14 12.17 4.37
C GLY A 24 3.72 13.61 4.03
N SER A 25 2.52 13.81 3.50
CA SER A 25 1.98 15.16 3.29
C SER A 25 1.31 15.62 4.57
N ARG A 26 1.89 16.61 5.26
CA ARG A 26 1.30 17.28 6.45
C ARG A 26 -0.05 17.98 6.17
N SER A 27 -0.64 17.79 4.98
CA SER A 27 -1.97 18.26 4.66
C SER A 27 -2.99 17.13 4.83
N ARG A 28 -3.85 17.31 5.83
CA ARG A 28 -5.02 16.46 6.15
C ARG A 28 -6.00 16.34 4.96
N ASP A 29 -5.83 17.17 3.92
CA ASP A 29 -6.68 17.28 2.75
C ASP A 29 -6.10 16.60 1.49
N THR A 30 -5.00 15.85 1.62
CA THR A 30 -4.42 15.15 0.47
C THR A 30 -5.35 14.01 0.04
N LYS A 31 -6.04 14.19 -1.09
CA LYS A 31 -6.91 13.17 -1.69
C LYS A 31 -6.15 11.85 -1.89
N PRO A 32 -6.80 10.69 -1.70
CA PRO A 32 -6.21 9.41 -2.07
C PRO A 32 -5.76 9.44 -3.53
N GLN A 33 -4.55 8.95 -3.79
CA GLN A 33 -3.98 8.91 -5.14
C GLN A 33 -4.18 7.50 -5.69
N VAL A 34 -4.77 7.39 -6.88
CA VAL A 34 -5.10 6.09 -7.46
C VAL A 34 -3.99 5.65 -8.40
N GLY A 35 -3.67 4.36 -8.38
CA GLY A 35 -2.65 3.74 -9.20
C GLY A 35 -2.88 2.25 -9.41
N ILE A 36 -1.93 1.61 -10.09
CA ILE A 36 -1.88 0.16 -10.31
C ILE A 36 -0.64 -0.38 -9.58
N VAL A 37 -0.81 -1.47 -8.85
CA VAL A 37 0.33 -2.22 -8.28
C VAL A 37 1.13 -2.83 -9.43
N VAL A 38 2.42 -2.50 -9.50
CA VAL A 38 3.31 -2.98 -10.57
C VAL A 38 4.31 -4.01 -10.10
N GLU A 39 4.60 -4.09 -8.80
CA GLU A 39 5.54 -5.07 -8.23
C GLU A 39 5.19 -5.38 -6.76
N ASP A 40 5.43 -6.63 -6.36
CA ASP A 40 5.33 -7.12 -4.98
C ASP A 40 6.73 -7.47 -4.43
N PHE A 41 7.18 -6.71 -3.44
CA PHE A 41 8.48 -6.89 -2.80
C PHE A 41 8.42 -7.70 -1.50
N ALA A 42 7.42 -8.57 -1.31
CA ALA A 42 7.23 -9.39 -0.10
C ALA A 42 8.52 -10.07 0.38
N ASP A 43 9.29 -10.67 -0.54
CA ASP A 43 10.53 -11.40 -0.25
C ASP A 43 11.70 -10.50 0.17
N THR A 44 11.54 -9.18 0.10
CA THR A 44 12.59 -8.20 0.44
C THR A 44 12.22 -7.32 1.63
N VAL A 45 11.03 -7.50 2.19
CA VAL A 45 10.59 -6.76 3.39
C VAL A 45 11.34 -7.30 4.59
N ILE A 46 12.07 -6.41 5.25
CA ILE A 46 12.71 -6.66 6.53
C ILE A 46 11.84 -6.03 7.60
N ASP A 47 11.59 -6.74 8.70
CA ASP A 47 10.81 -6.20 9.82
C ASP A 47 11.49 -4.94 10.40
N ASP A 48 10.70 -3.93 10.72
CA ASP A 48 11.21 -2.66 11.26
C ASP A 48 12.03 -2.87 12.55
N THR A 49 11.72 -3.90 13.33
CA THR A 49 12.44 -4.28 14.53
C THR A 49 13.86 -4.80 14.23
N ASP A 50 14.06 -5.40 13.05
CA ASP A 50 15.34 -5.96 12.60
C ASP A 50 16.21 -4.94 11.86
N LEU A 51 15.63 -3.80 11.46
CA LEU A 51 16.32 -2.73 10.73
C LEU A 51 17.30 -1.93 11.62
N GLY A 52 17.12 -1.96 12.94
CA GLY A 52 17.94 -1.19 13.89
C GLY A 52 17.81 0.33 13.73
N ARG A 53 16.75 0.78 13.04
CA ARG A 53 16.45 2.19 12.76
C ARG A 53 14.96 2.39 12.55
N ASP A 54 14.47 3.53 13.00
CA ASP A 54 13.06 3.93 12.82
C ASP A 54 12.84 4.79 11.57
N TRP A 55 13.88 5.01 10.77
CA TRP A 55 13.84 5.81 9.55
C TRP A 55 13.97 4.94 8.30
N ALA A 56 13.23 5.31 7.26
CA ALA A 56 13.14 4.59 5.97
C ALA A 56 12.75 3.10 6.11
N PRO A 57 11.55 2.80 6.66
CA PRO A 57 11.03 1.43 6.68
C PRO A 57 10.84 0.91 5.25
N VAL A 58 11.03 -0.40 5.07
CA VAL A 58 10.88 -1.06 3.76
C VAL A 58 9.40 -1.16 3.43
N LYS A 59 9.04 -0.87 2.18
CA LYS A 59 7.66 -0.87 1.72
C LYS A 59 7.47 -1.90 0.62
N ARG A 60 6.52 -2.81 0.83
CA ARG A 60 6.25 -3.99 -0.02
C ARG A 60 5.78 -3.63 -1.43
N TRP A 61 4.90 -2.66 -1.58
CA TRP A 61 4.20 -2.45 -2.85
C TRP A 61 4.83 -1.32 -3.65
N ALA A 62 5.14 -1.56 -4.93
CA ALA A 62 5.38 -0.49 -5.88
C ALA A 62 4.13 -0.23 -6.72
N ILE A 63 3.77 1.04 -6.83
CA ILE A 63 2.50 1.48 -7.41
C ILE A 63 2.78 2.58 -8.42
N ALA A 64 2.38 2.35 -9.66
CA ALA A 64 2.34 3.37 -10.68
C ALA A 64 1.04 4.17 -10.53
N LEU A 65 1.15 5.40 -10.03
CA LEU A 65 0.03 6.33 -9.94
C LEU A 65 -0.38 6.83 -11.34
N ASP A 66 -1.64 7.21 -11.49
CA ASP A 66 -2.16 7.74 -12.76
C ASP A 66 -1.45 9.02 -13.22
N ASP A 67 -0.85 9.76 -12.29
CA ASP A 67 -0.07 10.96 -12.56
C ASP A 67 1.40 10.67 -12.92
N SER A 68 1.69 9.44 -13.33
CA SER A 68 3.01 8.97 -13.79
C SER A 68 4.10 8.92 -12.71
N ARG A 69 3.73 8.98 -11.43
CA ARG A 69 4.68 8.79 -10.32
C ARG A 69 4.72 7.34 -9.86
N LEU A 70 5.90 6.87 -9.50
CA LEU A 70 6.09 5.61 -8.78
C LEU A 70 6.10 5.89 -7.28
N VAL A 71 5.23 5.20 -6.54
CA VAL A 71 5.15 5.30 -5.07
C VAL A 71 5.30 3.93 -4.45
N PHE A 72 6.00 3.89 -3.31
CA PHE A 72 6.09 2.71 -2.47
C PHE A 72 5.17 2.82 -1.26
N ALA A 73 4.44 1.74 -0.96
CA ALA A 73 3.49 1.67 0.15
C ALA A 73 3.60 0.35 0.92
N ALA A 74 3.38 0.42 2.23
CA ALA A 74 3.08 -0.76 3.03
C ALA A 74 1.60 -1.15 2.82
N GLU A 75 1.26 -2.40 3.11
CA GLU A 75 -0.09 -2.94 2.89
C GLU A 75 -1.18 -2.13 3.61
N GLY A 76 -0.92 -1.68 4.86
CA GLY A 76 -1.85 -0.83 5.61
C GLY A 76 -2.08 0.58 5.06
N GLY A 77 -1.36 0.98 4.00
CA GLY A 77 -1.54 2.28 3.32
C GLY A 77 -2.38 2.22 2.05
N LEU A 78 -2.97 1.06 1.73
CA LEU A 78 -3.65 0.78 0.48
C LEU A 78 -5.10 0.33 0.68
N GLU A 79 -5.97 0.78 -0.22
CA GLU A 79 -7.37 0.36 -0.33
C GLU A 79 -7.62 -0.02 -1.80
N LEU A 80 -8.35 -1.10 -2.09
CA LEU A 80 -8.79 -1.40 -3.46
C LEU A 80 -9.72 -0.29 -3.97
N ALA A 81 -9.58 0.09 -5.24
CA ALA A 81 -10.25 1.25 -5.85
C ALA A 81 -11.15 0.89 -7.03
#